data_AF-A0A523QUT5-F1
#
_entry.id   AF-A0A523QUT5-F1
#
_cell.length_a   1.000
_cell.length_b   1.000
_cell.length_c   1.000
_cell.angle_alpha   90.00
_cell.angle_beta   90.00
_cell.angle_gamma   90.00
#
_symmetry.space_group_name_H-M   'P 1'
#
loop_
_entity.id
_entity.type
_entity.pdbx_description
1 polymer ?
#
loop_
_entity_poly.entity_id
_entity_poly.type
_entity_poly.pdbx_seq_one_letter_code
_entity_poly.pdbx_strand_id
1 'polypeptide(L)'
;MTGLHMTKLAEGEEILFGPARKATTTNLTVKSEDKNGEVTHTSLRTICITNQRVIIEAGDSAINYPNNDVRTILINLRKDKKKKPVSFNILQIRTGRGNTVKIEIPGVNVEKLVLLRQVFPNATITESRGMGGFLDRIFGG
;
A
#
# COMPACT_ATOMS: atom_id res chain seq x y z
N MET A 1 -22.11 2.04 -20.31
CA MET A 1 -21.29 0.85 -19.96
C MET A 1 -19.99 1.36 -19.35
N THR A 2 -19.83 1.28 -18.03
CA THR A 2 -18.63 1.74 -17.33
C THR A 2 -17.58 0.63 -17.35
N GLY A 3 -16.65 0.72 -18.30
CA GLY A 3 -15.50 -0.19 -18.34
C GLY A 3 -14.57 0.13 -17.17
N LEU A 4 -14.24 -0.88 -16.37
CA LEU A 4 -13.18 -0.78 -15.37
C LEU A 4 -11.86 -0.52 -16.10
N HIS A 5 -11.16 0.57 -15.78
CA HIS A 5 -9.83 0.84 -16.31
C HIS A 5 -8.83 -0.08 -15.60
N MET A 6 -8.33 -1.09 -16.31
CA MET A 6 -7.37 -2.06 -15.76
C MET A 6 -5.94 -1.64 -16.14
N THR A 7 -5.08 -1.39 -15.16
CA THR A 7 -3.66 -1.12 -15.41
C THR A 7 -2.96 -2.42 -15.79
N LYS A 8 -2.40 -2.47 -17.00
CA LYS A 8 -1.57 -3.61 -17.42
C LYS A 8 -0.23 -3.59 -16.70
N LEU A 9 0.14 -4.75 -16.16
CA LEU A 9 1.48 -4.99 -15.63
C LEU A 9 2.47 -5.15 -16.80
N ALA A 10 3.67 -4.62 -16.63
CA ALA A 10 4.75 -4.89 -17.56
C ALA A 10 5.17 -6.37 -17.53
N GLU A 11 5.88 -6.83 -18.55
CA GLU A 11 6.45 -8.17 -18.54
C GLU A 11 7.40 -8.33 -17.34
N GLY A 12 7.18 -9.37 -16.52
CA GLY A 12 7.92 -9.61 -15.28
C GLY A 12 7.58 -8.66 -14.12
N GLU A 13 6.55 -7.82 -14.24
CA GLU A 13 6.05 -7.02 -13.13
C GLU A 13 5.10 -7.87 -12.25
N GLU A 14 5.45 -7.99 -10.96
CA GLU A 14 4.73 -8.83 -10.00
C GLU A 14 4.17 -8.01 -8.84
N ILE A 15 2.96 -8.34 -8.38
CA ILE A 15 2.33 -7.72 -7.21
C ILE A 15 2.93 -8.31 -5.94
N LEU A 16 3.55 -7.47 -5.12
CA LEU A 16 4.23 -7.86 -3.88
C LEU A 16 3.39 -7.56 -2.63
N PHE A 17 2.63 -6.46 -2.66
CA PHE A 17 1.70 -6.04 -1.61
C PHE A 17 0.41 -5.49 -2.24
N GLY A 18 -0.75 -5.80 -1.66
CA GLY A 18 -2.05 -5.36 -2.20
C GLY A 18 -3.20 -6.25 -1.73
N PRO A 19 -4.43 -6.04 -2.24
CA PRO A 19 -5.59 -6.86 -1.88
C PRO A 19 -5.35 -8.34 -2.18
N ALA A 20 -5.69 -9.21 -1.24
CA ALA A 20 -5.42 -10.65 -1.29
C ALA A 20 -6.26 -11.44 -2.33
N ARG A 21 -7.03 -10.78 -3.21
CA ARG A 21 -7.93 -11.46 -4.15
C ARG A 21 -7.31 -11.56 -5.55
N LYS A 22 -6.93 -12.80 -5.89
CA LYS A 22 -6.67 -13.35 -7.24
C LYS A 22 -5.83 -12.46 -8.17
N ALA A 23 -4.56 -12.27 -7.83
CA ALA A 23 -3.53 -12.01 -8.83
C ALA A 23 -3.30 -13.31 -9.63
N THR A 24 -4.12 -13.57 -10.65
CA THR A 24 -3.73 -14.50 -11.71
C THR A 24 -2.79 -13.71 -12.60
N THR A 25 -1.49 -13.93 -12.40
CA THR A 25 -0.20 -13.56 -13.03
C THR A 25 -0.11 -12.57 -14.21
N THR A 26 -1.18 -11.99 -14.72
CA THR A 26 -1.20 -11.07 -15.87
C THR A 26 -2.31 -10.01 -15.82
N ASN A 27 -3.35 -10.13 -14.97
CA ASN A 27 -4.44 -9.15 -14.91
C ASN A 27 -4.99 -8.95 -13.49
N LEU A 28 -5.04 -7.70 -13.02
CA LEU A 28 -5.68 -7.28 -11.76
C LEU A 28 -7.20 -7.20 -11.96
N THR A 29 -7.93 -8.26 -11.65
CA THR A 29 -9.40 -8.25 -11.67
C THR A 29 -9.95 -8.25 -10.23
N VAL A 30 -10.36 -7.09 -9.72
CA VAL A 30 -11.14 -7.03 -8.47
C VAL A 30 -12.63 -6.98 -8.82
N LYS A 31 -13.25 -8.15 -8.98
CA LYS A 31 -14.72 -8.26 -8.95
C LYS A 31 -15.19 -8.18 -7.49
N SER A 32 -16.09 -7.24 -7.19
CA SER A 32 -16.79 -7.20 -5.92
C SER A 32 -17.78 -8.36 -5.87
N GLU A 33 -17.40 -9.45 -5.21
CA GLU A 33 -18.36 -10.40 -4.67
C GLU A 33 -18.39 -10.22 -3.15
N ASP A 34 -19.53 -9.72 -2.66
CA ASP A 34 -19.95 -9.80 -1.27
C ASP A 34 -20.09 -11.27 -0.88
N LYS A 35 -19.06 -11.78 -0.21
CA LYS A 35 -19.16 -13.01 0.59
C LYS A 35 -18.42 -12.77 1.90
N ASN A 36 -19.23 -12.54 2.93
CA ASN A 36 -18.99 -12.70 4.36
C ASN A 36 -17.52 -12.83 4.81
N GLY A 37 -17.01 -11.74 5.39
CA GLY A 37 -15.75 -11.72 6.13
C GLY A 37 -15.04 -10.38 5.96
N GLU A 38 -15.32 -9.45 6.88
CA GLU A 38 -14.59 -8.21 7.19
C GLU A 38 -13.48 -7.80 6.18
N VAL A 39 -13.89 -7.24 5.04
CA VAL A 39 -13.01 -6.44 4.18
C VAL A 39 -13.43 -4.99 4.39
N THR A 40 -12.54 -4.16 4.95
CA THR A 40 -12.80 -2.73 5.10
C THR A 40 -12.80 -2.09 3.70
N HIS A 41 -13.98 -1.94 3.13
CA HIS A 41 -14.22 -1.25 1.87
C HIS A 41 -13.86 0.24 2.01
N THR A 42 -12.82 0.71 1.31
CA THR A 42 -12.81 2.06 0.72
C THR A 42 -13.20 1.90 -0.75
N SER A 43 -14.50 1.96 -0.99
CA SER A 43 -15.24 1.40 -2.13
C SER A 43 -14.97 1.96 -3.53
N LEU A 44 -13.85 2.63 -3.79
CA LEU A 44 -13.50 3.09 -5.15
C LEU A 44 -12.02 2.98 -5.51
N ARG A 45 -11.12 2.53 -4.61
CA ARG A 45 -9.69 2.51 -4.89
C ARG A 45 -9.05 1.14 -4.73
N THR A 46 -8.38 0.66 -5.78
CA THR A 46 -7.52 -0.51 -5.74
C THR A 46 -6.09 -0.04 -5.61
N ILE A 47 -5.37 -0.54 -4.61
CA ILE A 47 -3.98 -0.14 -4.34
C ILE A 47 -3.10 -1.38 -4.30
N CYS A 48 -2.05 -1.38 -5.10
CA CYS A 48 -1.04 -2.43 -5.08
C CYS A 48 0.37 -1.86 -5.24
N ILE A 49 1.33 -2.62 -4.73
CA ILE A 49 2.76 -2.35 -4.82
C ILE A 49 3.38 -3.52 -5.56
N THR A 50 4.06 -3.21 -6.66
CA THR A 50 4.78 -4.18 -7.48
C THR A 50 6.28 -4.10 -7.23
N ASN A 51 7.06 -4.98 -7.84
CA ASN A 51 8.51 -4.87 -7.93
C ASN A 51 9.00 -3.60 -8.67
N GLN A 52 8.13 -2.81 -9.33
CA GLN A 52 8.51 -1.62 -10.09
C GLN A 52 7.86 -0.32 -9.61
N ARG A 53 6.59 -0.35 -9.17
CA ARG A 53 5.80 0.85 -8.86
C ARG A 53 4.68 0.57 -7.87
N VAL A 54 4.16 1.65 -7.29
CA VAL A 54 2.87 1.69 -6.61
C VAL A 54 1.80 2.07 -7.63
N ILE A 55 0.73 1.29 -7.70
CA ILE A 55 -0.41 1.51 -8.59
C ILE A 55 -1.63 1.81 -7.72
N ILE A 56 -2.30 2.93 -8.01
CA ILE A 56 -3.53 3.35 -7.36
C ILE A 56 -4.56 3.55 -8.45
N GLU A 57 -5.54 2.65 -8.50
CA GLU A 57 -6.65 2.70 -9.45
C GLU A 57 -7.88 3.28 -8.74
N ALA A 58 -8.58 4.20 -9.38
CA ALA A 58 -9.80 4.80 -8.88
C ALA A 58 -10.78 5.04 -10.04
N GLY A 59 -11.81 4.19 -10.17
CA GLY A 59 -12.78 4.28 -11.27
C GLY A 59 -12.16 4.03 -12.63
N ASP A 60 -12.08 5.07 -13.46
CA ASP A 60 -11.50 5.05 -14.82
C ASP A 60 -10.03 5.53 -14.87
N SER A 61 -9.48 5.89 -13.72
CA SER A 61 -8.18 6.54 -13.61
C SER A 61 -7.19 5.66 -12.85
N ALA A 62 -5.92 5.68 -13.26
CA ALA A 62 -4.84 5.01 -12.56
C ALA A 62 -3.65 5.95 -12.39
N ILE A 63 -3.08 5.99 -11.18
CA ILE A 63 -1.88 6.76 -10.87
C ILE A 63 -0.77 5.78 -10.50
N ASN A 64 0.39 5.99 -11.12
CA ASN A 64 1.58 5.15 -10.94
C ASN A 64 2.70 5.97 -10.29
N TYR A 65 3.27 5.45 -9.22
CA TYR A 65 4.45 6.02 -8.56
C TYR A 65 5.61 5.03 -8.67
N PRO A 66 6.67 5.33 -9.44
CA PRO A 66 7.86 4.49 -9.48
C PRO A 66 8.43 4.28 -8.09
N ASN A 67 8.86 3.06 -7.76
CA ASN A 67 9.37 2.77 -6.42
C ASN A 67 10.58 3.64 -6.04
N ASN A 68 11.42 3.97 -7.02
CA ASN A 68 12.59 4.84 -6.85
C ASN A 68 12.24 6.30 -6.52
N ASP A 69 11.01 6.75 -6.81
CA ASP A 69 10.55 8.09 -6.46
C ASP A 69 10.00 8.15 -5.01
N VAL A 70 9.70 7.02 -4.39
CA VAL A 70 9.21 7.00 -2.99
C VAL A 70 10.37 7.27 -2.03
N ARG A 71 10.17 8.24 -1.12
CA ARG A 71 11.15 8.69 -0.12
C ARG A 71 10.78 8.37 1.31
N THR A 72 9.49 8.22 1.60
CA THR A 72 9.04 7.82 2.93
C THR A 72 7.90 6.84 2.83
N ILE A 73 7.91 5.83 3.68
CA ILE A 73 6.80 4.88 3.85
C ILE A 73 6.41 4.87 5.31
N LEU A 74 5.17 5.25 5.58
CA LEU A 74 4.60 5.17 6.92
C LEU A 74 3.97 3.79 7.10
N ILE A 75 4.39 3.08 8.14
CA ILE A 75 3.80 1.81 8.53
C ILE A 75 3.24 1.88 9.96
N ASN A 76 2.33 0.99 10.32
CA ASN A 76 1.95 0.75 11.71
C ASN A 76 2.23 -0.70 12.06
N LEU A 77 3.12 -0.95 13.04
CA LEU A 77 3.45 -2.30 13.50
C LEU A 77 2.40 -2.80 14.50
N ARG A 78 1.80 -3.94 14.19
CA ARG A 78 0.96 -4.69 15.12
C ARG A 78 1.85 -5.67 15.91
N LYS A 79 1.65 -5.66 17.22
CA LYS A 79 2.42 -6.48 18.17
C LYS A 79 1.50 -7.51 18.83
N ASP A 80 2.06 -8.68 19.16
CA ASP A 80 1.37 -9.70 19.92
C ASP A 80 1.24 -9.34 21.42
N LYS A 81 0.65 -10.25 22.20
CA LYS A 81 0.53 -10.12 23.66
C LYS A 81 1.89 -10.00 24.38
N LYS A 82 2.99 -10.44 23.75
CA LYS A 82 4.37 -10.34 24.26
C LYS A 82 5.11 -9.12 23.73
N LYS A 83 4.40 -8.17 23.11
CA LYS A 83 4.95 -6.95 22.48
C LYS A 83 5.91 -7.23 21.30
N LYS A 84 5.89 -8.44 20.73
CA LYS A 84 6.68 -8.78 19.55
C LYS A 84 5.94 -8.36 18.28
N PRO A 85 6.58 -7.70 17.31
CA PRO A 85 5.97 -7.42 16.01
C PRO A 85 5.54 -8.69 15.31
N VAL A 86 4.29 -8.75 14.85
CA VAL A 86 3.72 -9.91 14.12
C VAL A 86 3.25 -9.55 12.72
N SER A 87 2.76 -8.33 12.54
CA SER A 87 2.35 -7.80 11.24
C SER A 87 2.50 -6.29 11.21
N PHE A 88 2.36 -5.70 10.04
CA PHE A 88 2.29 -4.27 9.87
C PHE A 88 1.27 -3.89 8.81
N ASN A 89 0.80 -2.65 8.90
CA ASN A 89 0.01 -2.01 7.87
C ASN A 89 0.89 -0.99 7.15
N ILE A 90 0.82 -0.93 5.83
CA ILE A 90 1.44 0.17 5.06
C ILE A 90 0.38 1.26 4.93
N LEU A 91 0.61 2.42 5.52
CA LEU A 91 -0.41 3.46 5.65
C LEU A 91 -0.33 4.48 4.53
N GLN A 92 0.89 4.94 4.22
CA GLN A 92 1.11 6.11 3.39
C GLN A 92 2.49 6.06 2.74
N ILE A 93 2.61 6.64 1.54
CA ILE A 93 3.88 6.95 0.89
C ILE A 93 4.05 8.46 0.73
N ARG A 94 5.31 8.92 0.75
CA ARG A 94 5.70 10.25 0.32
C ARG A 94 6.70 10.14 -0.83
N THR A 95 6.43 10.84 -1.91
CA THR A 95 7.29 10.86 -3.13
C THR A 95 8.38 11.93 -3.03
N GLY A 96 9.38 11.86 -3.92
CA GLY A 96 10.45 12.84 -4.04
C GLY A 96 9.95 14.23 -4.43
N ARG A 97 8.78 14.30 -5.07
CA ARG A 97 8.09 15.55 -5.42
C ARG A 97 7.26 16.14 -4.27
N GLY A 98 7.29 15.52 -3.09
CA GLY A 98 6.54 15.98 -1.92
C GLY A 98 5.10 15.49 -1.84
N ASN A 99 4.57 14.80 -2.86
CA ASN A 99 3.23 14.25 -2.82
C ASN A 99 3.11 13.21 -1.72
N THR A 100 2.05 13.30 -0.94
CA THR A 100 1.72 12.37 0.14
C THR A 100 0.46 11.60 -0.24
N VAL A 101 0.54 10.27 -0.23
CA VAL A 101 -0.53 9.41 -0.73
C VAL A 101 -0.85 8.31 0.27
N LYS A 102 -2.10 8.29 0.73
CA LYS A 102 -2.62 7.28 1.66
C LYS A 102 -2.94 6.00 0.89
N ILE A 103 -2.35 4.87 1.31
CA ILE A 103 -2.40 3.59 0.57
C ILE A 103 -2.95 2.39 1.35
N GLU A 104 -3.06 2.47 2.68
CA GLU A 104 -3.70 1.48 3.56
C GLU A 104 -3.70 0.01 3.07
N ILE A 105 -2.54 -0.66 3.16
CA ILE A 105 -2.42 -2.11 2.92
C ILE A 105 -2.29 -2.79 4.29
N PRO A 106 -3.35 -3.44 4.80
CA PRO A 106 -3.35 -4.00 6.15
C PRO A 106 -2.74 -5.41 6.22
N GLY A 107 -2.27 -5.79 7.41
CA GLY A 107 -2.04 -7.19 7.78
C GLY A 107 -0.85 -7.86 7.10
N VAL A 108 0.14 -7.10 6.64
CA VAL A 108 1.35 -7.65 6.03
C VAL A 108 2.19 -8.36 7.09
N ASN A 109 2.63 -9.60 6.85
CA ASN A 109 3.52 -10.33 7.76
C ASN A 109 4.83 -9.53 7.95
N VAL A 110 5.29 -9.43 9.21
CA VAL A 110 6.53 -8.73 9.57
C VAL A 110 7.77 -9.20 8.81
N GLU A 111 7.84 -10.47 8.39
CA GLU A 111 8.95 -11.01 7.59
C GLU A 111 9.09 -10.29 6.24
N LYS A 112 7.98 -9.81 5.66
CA LYS A 112 7.97 -9.03 4.42
C LYS A 112 8.49 -7.59 4.59
N LEU A 113 8.89 -7.18 5.79
CA LEU A 113 9.49 -5.86 6.00
C LEU A 113 10.85 -5.74 5.31
N VAL A 114 11.59 -6.84 5.16
CA VAL A 114 12.82 -6.89 4.36
C VAL A 114 12.51 -6.64 2.89
N LEU A 115 11.50 -7.34 2.36
CA LEU A 115 11.02 -7.14 0.98
C LEU A 115 10.58 -5.70 0.76
N LEU A 116 9.85 -5.09 1.72
CA LEU A 116 9.41 -3.71 1.61
C LEU A 116 10.60 -2.73 1.47
N ARG A 117 11.70 -2.96 2.19
CA ARG A 117 12.94 -2.16 2.06
C ARG A 117 13.62 -2.35 0.70
N GLN A 118 13.62 -3.58 0.18
CA GLN A 118 14.22 -3.88 -1.12
C GLN A 118 13.44 -3.23 -2.26
N VAL A 119 12.11 -3.27 -2.18
CA VAL A 119 11.20 -2.69 -3.18
C VAL A 119 11.36 -1.18 -3.25
N PHE A 120 11.59 -0.52 -2.11
CA PHE A 120 11.73 0.93 -2.04
C PHE A 120 13.12 1.34 -1.54
N PRO A 121 14.16 1.21 -2.38
CA PRO A 121 15.56 1.39 -1.95
C PRO A 121 15.88 2.82 -1.50
N ASN A 122 15.10 3.80 -1.97
CA ASN A 122 15.27 5.21 -1.67
C ASN A 122 14.40 5.71 -0.51
N ALA A 123 13.57 4.83 0.07
CA ALA A 123 12.59 5.22 1.06
C ALA A 123 13.07 4.97 2.49
N THR A 124 12.81 5.94 3.37
CA THR A 124 12.87 5.73 4.81
C THR A 124 11.55 5.16 5.30
N ILE A 125 11.59 4.01 5.97
CA ILE A 125 10.40 3.41 6.59
C ILE A 125 10.24 3.94 8.01
N THR A 126 9.11 4.58 8.28
CA THR A 126 8.78 5.19 9.57
C THR A 126 7.61 4.47 10.22
N GLU A 127 7.72 4.12 11.50
CA GLU A 127 6.60 3.57 12.29
C GLU A 127 5.72 4.71 12.81
N SER A 128 4.41 4.61 12.55
CA SER A 128 3.39 5.44 13.17
C SER A 128 3.32 5.07 14.65
N ARG A 129 4.09 5.78 15.48
CA ARG A 129 3.93 5.73 16.93
C ARG A 129 2.61 6.44 17.25
N GLY A 130 1.73 5.76 17.99
CA GLY A 130 0.41 6.26 18.35
C GLY A 130 0.43 7.76 18.69
N MET A 131 -0.53 8.48 18.12
CA MET A 131 -0.79 9.91 18.29
C MET A 131 -0.98 10.29 19.76
N GLY A 132 0.11 10.59 20.44
CA GLY A 132 0.11 11.28 21.74
C GLY A 132 0.94 12.57 21.76
N GLY A 133 1.50 13.03 20.63
CA GLY A 133 2.26 14.29 20.69
C GLY A 133 2.97 14.77 19.42
N PHE A 134 2.79 14.15 18.25
CA PHE A 134 3.51 14.56 17.03
C PHE A 134 2.62 15.14 15.92
N LEU A 135 1.29 14.97 15.97
CA LEU A 135 0.41 15.54 14.94
C LEU A 135 0.10 17.03 15.15
N ASP A 136 0.13 17.53 16.39
CA ASP A 136 -0.09 18.97 16.67
C ASP A 136 1.03 19.87 16.12
N ARG A 137 2.21 19.32 15.77
CA ARG A 137 3.34 20.12 15.29
C ARG A 137 3.54 20.10 13.77
N ILE A 138 2.84 19.22 13.04
CA ILE A 138 2.98 19.10 11.57
C ILE A 138 1.71 19.60 10.85
N PHE A 139 0.55 19.60 11.52
CA PHE A 139 -0.72 20.08 10.95
C PHE A 139 -1.23 21.39 11.58
N GLY A 140 -0.46 22.01 12.48
CA GLY A 140 -0.74 23.33 13.06
C GLY A 140 0.49 24.22 12.96
N GLY A 141 0.53 25.05 11.92
CA GLY A 141 1.58 26.02 11.60
C GLY A 141 1.46 26.51 10.16
#